data_AF-A0A645CCX7-F1
#
_entry.id   AF-A0A645CCX7-F1
#
_cell.length_a   1.000
_cell.length_b   1.000
_cell.length_c   1.000
_cell.angle_alpha   90.00
_cell.angle_beta   90.00
_cell.angle_gamma   90.00
#
_symmetry.space_group_name_H-M   'P 1'
#
loop_
_entity.id
_entity.type
_entity.pdbx_description
1 polymer ?
#
loop_
_entity_poly.entity_id
_entity_poly.type
_entity_poly.pdbx_seq_one_letter_code
_entity_poly.pdbx_strand_id
1 'polypeptide(L)' 'MVIVRENMEKLRRHGYRFLEPKESLLACGDVGKGALADVERITAAVLDCLERGEQA' A
#
# COMPACT_ATOMS: atom_id res chain seq x y z
N MET A 1 7.73 14.81 -6.19
CA MET A 1 7.30 13.79 -7.17
C MET A 1 5.81 13.96 -7.45
N VAL A 2 5.46 14.76 -8.47
CA VAL A 2 4.06 15.18 -8.77
C VAL A 2 3.24 14.01 -9.33
N ILE A 3 3.81 13.26 -10.27
CA ILE A 3 3.15 12.13 -10.94
C ILE A 3 2.69 11.05 -9.95
N VAL A 4 3.53 10.71 -8.95
CA VAL A 4 3.15 9.68 -7.96
C VAL A 4 2.01 10.15 -7.09
N ARG A 5 1.97 11.44 -6.72
CA ARG A 5 0.86 12.01 -5.94
C ARG A 5 -0.45 11.98 -6.72
N GLU A 6 -0.42 12.38 -7.99
CA GLU A 6 -1.59 12.33 -8.87
C GLU A 6 -2.10 10.90 -9.10
N ASN A 7 -1.20 9.94 -9.31
CA ASN A 7 -1.58 8.54 -9.45
C ASN A 7 -2.21 7.98 -8.17
N MET A 8 -1.67 8.32 -7.01
CA MET A 8 -2.24 7.92 -5.72
C MET A 8 -3.64 8.49 -5.52
N GLU A 9 -3.87 9.75 -5.90
CA GLU A 9 -5.21 10.35 -5.84
C GLU A 9 -6.18 9.67 -6.81
N LYS A 10 -5.75 9.39 -8.04
CA LYS A 10 -6.57 8.67 -9.03
C LYS A 10 -7.01 7.31 -8.48
N LEU A 11 -6.07 6.54 -7.93
CA LEU A 11 -6.36 5.23 -7.35
C LEU A 11 -7.29 5.35 -6.14
N ARG A 12 -7.09 6.33 -5.25
CA ARG A 12 -8.02 6.60 -4.14
C ARG A 12 -9.44 6.88 -4.62
N ARG A 13 -9.61 7.66 -5.70
CA ARG A 13 -10.94 7.95 -6.30
C ARG A 13 -11.62 6.70 -6.86
N HIS A 14 -10.85 5.72 -7.32
CA HIS A 14 -11.38 4.43 -7.78
C HIS A 14 -11.65 3.43 -6.63
N GLY A 15 -11.51 3.84 -5.37
CA GLY A 15 -11.80 2.99 -4.20
C GLY A 15 -10.65 2.08 -3.78
N TYR A 16 -9.44 2.26 -4.33
CA TYR A 16 -8.28 1.48 -3.91
C TYR A 16 -7.82 1.91 -2.50
N ARG A 17 -7.60 0.91 -1.64
CA ARG A 17 -7.00 1.10 -0.32
C ARG A 17 -5.49 1.10 -0.43
N PHE A 18 -4.85 2.13 0.13
CA PHE A 18 -3.40 2.22 0.19
C PHE A 18 -2.86 1.61 1.48
N LEU A 19 -1.84 0.78 1.31
CA LEU A 19 -1.04 0.24 2.41
C LEU A 19 0.29 1.01 2.46
N GLU A 20 0.64 1.53 3.63
CA GLU A 20 1.89 2.27 3.80
C GLU A 20 3.11 1.35 3.66
N PRO A 21 4.18 1.81 2.98
CA PRO A 21 5.43 1.07 2.85
C PRO A 21 6.16 0.97 4.19
N LYS A 22 7.03 -0.03 4.33
CA LYS A 22 7.88 -0.17 5.51
C LYS A 22 9.20 0.59 5.36
N GLU A 23 9.84 0.80 6.50
CA GLU A 23 11.24 1.26 6.56
C GLU A 23 12.16 0.05 6.54
N SER A 24 13.03 -0.02 5.54
CA SER A 24 14.10 -1.01 5.51
C SER A 24 15.28 -0.49 4.70
N LEU A 25 16.33 -1.31 4.63
CA LEU A 25 17.37 -1.15 3.62
C LEU A 25 16.71 -1.23 2.24
N LEU A 26 16.85 -0.16 1.46
CA LEU A 26 16.32 -0.04 0.11
C LEU A 26 17.33 -0.58 -0.90
N ALA A 27 16.87 -0.81 -2.13
CA ALA A 27 17.72 -1.32 -3.21
C ALA A 27 18.89 -0.38 -3.57
N CYS A 28 18.81 0.90 -3.21
CA CYS A 28 19.90 1.88 -3.39
C CYS A 28 20.97 1.83 -2.28
N GLY A 29 20.77 1.03 -1.23
CA GLY A 29 21.67 0.97 -0.07
C GLY A 29 21.32 1.95 1.06
N ASP A 30 20.33 2.81 0.86
CA ASP A 30 19.84 3.73 1.89
C ASP A 30 18.80 3.05 2.80
N VAL A 31 18.72 3.48 4.06
CA VAL A 31 17.61 3.10 4.95
C VAL A 31 16.53 4.18 4.88
N GLY A 32 15.31 3.78 4.51
CA GLY A 32 14.21 4.74 4.42
C GLY A 32 12.84 4.12 4.18
N LYS A 33 11.81 4.97 4.19
CA LYS A 33 10.42 4.62 3.86
C LYS A 33 10.28 4.42 2.36
N GLY A 34 9.90 3.21 1.96
CA GLY A 34 9.68 2.88 0.55
C GLY A 34 9.75 1.41 0.21
N ALA A 35 10.15 0.57 1.17
CA ALA A 35 10.15 -0.87 0.97
C ALA A 35 8.73 -1.44 0.99
N LEU A 36 8.54 -2.53 0.24
CA LEU A 36 7.29 -3.27 0.24
C LEU A 36 6.96 -3.71 1.67
N ALA A 37 5.70 -3.51 2.07
CA ALA A 37 5.22 -3.99 3.36
C ALA A 37 5.36 -5.52 3.47
N ASP A 38 5.40 -6.02 4.70
CA ASP A 38 5.51 -7.45 4.96
C ASP A 38 4.33 -8.24 4.39
N VAL A 39 4.60 -9.45 3.91
CA VAL A 39 3.61 -10.32 3.29
C VAL A 39 2.43 -10.57 4.22
N GLU A 40 2.68 -10.75 5.52
CA GLU A 40 1.65 -10.92 6.55
C GLU A 40 0.73 -9.70 6.63
N ARG A 41 1.28 -8.49 6.53
CA ARG A 41 0.51 -7.24 6.56
C ARG A 41 -0.31 -7.06 5.28
N ILE A 42 0.26 -7.41 4.12
CA ILE A 42 -0.45 -7.35 2.84
C ILE A 42 -1.62 -8.33 2.84
N THR A 43 -1.38 -9.60 3.21
CA THR A 43 -2.40 -10.65 3.24
C THR A 43 -3.52 -10.32 4.23
N ALA A 44 -3.19 -9.84 5.44
CA ALA A 44 -4.18 -9.39 6.41
C ALA A 44 -5.05 -8.23 5.87
N ALA A 45 -4.46 -7.26 5.17
CA ALA A 45 -5.20 -6.15 4.59
C ALA A 45 -6.12 -6.59 3.43
N VAL A 46 -5.71 -7.60 2.66
CA VAL A 46 -6.56 -8.21 1.62
C VAL A 46 -7.73 -8.97 2.24
N LEU A 47 -7.49 -9.77 3.28
CA LEU A 47 -8.54 -10.50 4.01
C LEU A 47 -9.58 -9.53 4.58
N ASP A 48 -9.16 -8.47 5.29
CA ASP A 48 -10.08 -7.43 5.81
C ASP A 48 -10.86 -6.72 4.69
N CYS A 49 -10.27 -6.56 3.50
CA CYS A 49 -10.99 -6.03 2.34
C CYS A 49 -12.04 -7.01 1.78
N LEU A 50 -11.77 -8.31 1.79
CA LEU A 50 -12.70 -9.34 1.34
C LEU A 50 -13.87 -9.53 2.32
N GLU A 51 -13.59 -9.60 3.62
CA GLU A 51 -14.62 -9.76 4.67
C GLU A 51 -15.62 -8.59 4.66
N ARG A 52 -15.15 -7.36 4.38
CA ARG A 52 -16.02 -6.18 4.22
C ARG A 52 -16.83 -6.20 2.92
N GLY A 53 -16.37 -6.93 1.91
CA GLY A 53 -17.07 -7.13 0.64
C GLY A 53 -18.20 -8.16 0.71
N GLU A 54 -18.15 -9.09 1.66
CA GLU A 54 -19.22 -10.09 1.90
C GLU A 54 -20.44 -9.52 2.68
N GLN A 55 -20.37 -8.27 3.15
CA GLN A 55 -21.45 -7.58 3.86
C GLN A 55 -22.25 -6.58 3.00
N ALA A 56 -22.10 -6.63 1.67
CA ALA A 56 -22.82 -5.79 0.71
C ALA A 56 -23.81 -6.59 -0.15
#